data_AF-A0A7X8P658-F1
#
_entry.id   AF-A0A7X8P658-F1
#
_cell.length_a   1.000
_cell.length_b   1.000
_cell.length_c   1.000
_cell.angle_alpha   90.00
_cell.angle_beta   90.00
_cell.angle_gamma   90.00
#
_symmetry.space_group_name_H-M   'P 1'
#
loop_
_entity.id
_entity.type
_entity.pdbx_description
1 polymer ?
#
loop_
_entity_poly.entity_id
_entity_poly.type
_entity_poly.pdbx_seq_one_letter_code
_entity_poly.pdbx_strand_id
1 'polypeptide(L)'
;MKQLVMIAIIALSVASAAQAVPGGKLMVLQKGDWTCEVPGDANTLATEKPELGFETIADSSYVAPDGTTGSYLRLADRLTLTSGVFAGRRFVMDGEEILREVARDDTPTGLRCVHAGPISIANPG
;
A
#
# COMPACT_ATOMS: atom_id res chain seq x y z
N MET A 1 11.52 43.51 41.52
CA MET A 1 11.50 43.77 40.06
C MET A 1 12.87 43.49 39.43
N LYS A 2 13.33 42.22 39.43
CA LYS A 2 14.56 41.80 38.72
C LYS A 2 14.68 40.27 38.57
N GLN A 3 13.92 39.49 39.36
CA GLN A 3 13.93 38.03 39.32
C GLN A 3 12.75 37.39 38.55
N LEU A 4 11.78 38.17 38.09
CA LEU A 4 10.63 37.64 37.33
C LEU A 4 10.87 37.53 35.81
N VAL A 5 12.03 37.98 35.31
CA VAL A 5 12.35 37.98 33.87
C VAL A 5 13.00 36.67 33.41
N MET A 6 13.43 35.81 34.34
CA MET A 6 14.20 34.59 34.01
C MET A 6 13.38 33.32 33.75
N ILE A 7 12.04 33.36 33.82
CA ILE A 7 11.19 32.15 33.67
C ILE A 7 10.45 32.13 32.30
N ALA A 8 10.65 33.13 31.44
CA ALA A 8 9.88 33.26 30.19
C ALA A 8 10.49 32.57 28.95
N ILE A 9 11.65 31.91 29.05
CA ILE A 9 12.43 31.48 27.85
C ILE A 9 12.46 29.94 27.64
N ILE A 10 11.82 29.13 28.49
CA ILE A 10 11.93 27.65 28.40
C ILE A 10 10.81 27.00 27.56
N ALA A 11 9.89 27.77 26.97
CA ALA A 11 8.67 27.20 26.35
C ALA A 11 8.67 27.10 24.80
N LEU A 12 9.81 27.19 24.11
CA LEU A 12 9.83 27.15 22.62
C LEU A 12 10.90 26.21 22.03
N SER A 13 10.84 24.92 22.35
CA SER A 13 11.60 23.93 21.57
C SER A 13 10.98 22.54 21.56
N VAL A 14 9.65 22.46 21.43
CA VAL A 14 9.03 21.23 20.89
C VAL A 14 9.12 21.29 19.36
N ALA A 15 10.34 21.20 18.84
CA ALA A 15 10.56 20.94 17.43
C ALA A 15 10.08 19.51 17.18
N SER A 16 8.83 19.37 16.74
CA SER A 16 8.29 18.08 16.33
C SER A 16 9.25 17.52 15.27
N ALA A 17 9.91 16.40 15.59
CA ALA A 17 10.81 15.76 14.64
C ALA A 17 10.00 15.48 13.37
N ALA A 18 10.32 16.21 12.29
CA ALA A 18 9.77 15.91 10.98
C ALA A 18 10.29 14.52 10.64
N GLN A 19 9.45 13.51 10.80
CA GLN A 19 9.80 12.17 10.40
C GLN A 19 9.97 12.23 8.89
N ALA A 20 11.19 11.93 8.42
CA ALA A 20 11.44 11.80 7.00
C ALA A 20 10.44 10.77 6.47
N VAL A 21 9.53 11.19 5.58
CA VAL A 21 8.70 10.25 4.85
C VAL A 21 9.68 9.33 4.11
N PRO A 22 9.51 7.99 4.16
CA PRO A 22 10.41 7.07 3.48
C PRO A 22 10.56 7.51 2.01
N GLY A 23 11.72 8.07 1.68
CA GLY A 23 12.05 8.43 0.31
C GLY A 23 12.40 7.17 -0.48
N GLY A 24 12.39 7.25 -1.80
CA GLY A 24 12.71 6.10 -2.64
C GLY A 24 12.55 6.41 -4.12
N LYS A 25 13.02 5.50 -4.95
CA LYS A 25 12.81 5.58 -6.40
C LYS A 25 11.30 5.49 -6.68
N LEU A 26 10.77 6.45 -7.43
CA LEU A 26 9.41 6.36 -7.97
C LEU A 26 9.33 5.21 -8.96
N MET A 27 8.35 4.35 -8.75
CA MET A 27 8.08 3.17 -9.57
C MET A 27 6.59 3.10 -9.89
N VAL A 28 6.20 2.18 -10.77
CA VAL A 28 4.80 1.87 -11.09
C VAL A 28 4.54 0.41 -10.81
N LEU A 29 3.28 0.04 -10.56
CA LEU A 29 2.88 -1.38 -10.57
C LEU A 29 2.83 -1.90 -12.01
N GLN A 30 2.98 -3.21 -12.16
CA GLN A 30 2.58 -3.89 -13.40
C GLN A 30 1.11 -3.59 -13.68
N LYS A 31 0.74 -3.45 -14.96
CA LYS A 31 -0.65 -3.22 -15.38
C LYS A 31 -1.39 -4.55 -15.46
N GLY A 32 -2.65 -4.57 -15.06
CA GLY A 32 -3.52 -5.74 -15.08
C GLY A 32 -4.12 -6.03 -13.72
N ASP A 33 -4.70 -7.22 -13.60
CA ASP A 33 -5.46 -7.62 -12.42
C ASP A 33 -4.56 -7.99 -11.24
N TRP A 34 -4.95 -7.51 -10.06
CA TRP A 34 -4.39 -7.90 -8.77
C TRP A 34 -5.46 -8.62 -7.96
N THR A 35 -5.34 -9.94 -7.86
CA THR A 35 -6.23 -10.77 -7.05
C THR A 35 -5.77 -10.75 -5.61
N CYS A 36 -6.60 -10.21 -4.72
CA CYS A 36 -6.31 -10.18 -3.29
C CYS A 36 -6.88 -11.40 -2.58
N GLU A 37 -6.12 -11.94 -1.63
CA GLU A 37 -6.44 -13.16 -0.91
C GLU A 37 -5.81 -13.18 0.48
N VAL A 38 -6.39 -13.98 1.37
CA VAL A 38 -5.71 -14.46 2.57
C VAL A 38 -4.98 -15.74 2.18
N PRO A 39 -3.64 -15.79 2.27
CA PRO A 39 -2.89 -16.99 1.94
C PRO A 39 -3.30 -18.14 2.85
N GLY A 40 -3.44 -19.33 2.26
CA GLY A 40 -3.47 -20.57 3.00
C GLY A 40 -2.08 -21.05 3.38
N ASP A 41 -2.00 -22.30 3.83
CA ASP A 41 -0.77 -23.01 4.16
C ASP A 41 -0.73 -24.39 3.48
N ALA A 42 0.20 -25.26 3.87
CA ALA A 42 0.34 -26.59 3.30
C ALA A 42 -0.93 -27.48 3.43
N ASN A 43 -1.89 -27.10 4.28
CA ASN A 43 -3.13 -27.82 4.56
C ASN A 43 -4.38 -27.01 4.18
N THR A 44 -4.24 -25.74 3.81
CA THR A 44 -5.37 -24.85 3.56
C THR A 44 -5.19 -24.09 2.24
N LEU A 45 -6.27 -23.99 1.46
CA LEU A 45 -6.24 -23.20 0.24
C LEU A 45 -6.29 -21.71 0.56
N ALA A 46 -5.72 -20.89 -0.33
CA ALA A 46 -5.90 -19.45 -0.25
C ALA A 46 -7.39 -19.10 -0.39
N THR A 47 -7.82 -18.10 0.38
CA THR A 47 -9.19 -17.58 0.33
C THR A 47 -9.18 -16.23 -0.35
N GLU A 48 -9.72 -16.18 -1.56
CA GLU A 48 -9.85 -14.95 -2.33
C GLU A 48 -10.73 -13.92 -1.60
N LYS A 49 -10.40 -12.64 -1.81
CA LYS A 49 -11.13 -11.45 -1.37
C LYS A 49 -11.43 -10.57 -2.58
N PRO A 50 -12.40 -10.96 -3.43
CA PRO A 50 -12.70 -10.24 -4.67
C PRO A 50 -13.04 -8.77 -4.45
N GLU A 51 -13.65 -8.46 -3.30
CA GLU A 51 -14.00 -7.10 -2.89
C GLU A 51 -12.79 -6.19 -2.62
N LEU A 52 -11.59 -6.78 -2.49
CA LEU A 52 -10.34 -6.08 -2.23
C LEU A 52 -9.39 -6.08 -3.43
N GLY A 53 -9.70 -6.85 -4.48
CA GLY A 53 -8.94 -6.88 -5.74
C GLY A 53 -9.05 -5.58 -6.52
N PHE A 54 -8.17 -5.36 -7.49
CA PHE A 54 -8.20 -4.18 -8.36
C PHE A 54 -7.42 -4.41 -9.65
N GLU A 55 -7.72 -3.63 -10.68
CA GLU A 55 -6.93 -3.59 -11.92
C GLU A 55 -6.05 -2.34 -11.92
N THR A 56 -4.74 -2.49 -12.13
CA THR A 56 -3.83 -1.36 -12.33
C THR A 56 -3.84 -0.90 -13.79
N ILE A 57 -4.08 0.39 -13.96
CA ILE A 57 -4.13 1.05 -15.27
C ILE A 57 -2.94 2.02 -15.43
N ALA A 58 -2.92 2.82 -16.50
CA ALA A 58 -1.88 3.82 -16.72
C ALA A 58 -1.84 4.91 -15.62
N ASP A 59 -0.78 5.72 -15.62
CA ASP A 59 -0.68 6.94 -14.82
C ASP A 59 -0.84 6.74 -13.30
N SER A 60 -0.23 5.66 -12.78
CA SER A 60 -0.27 5.30 -11.35
C SER A 60 -1.69 5.24 -10.77
N SER A 61 -2.61 4.67 -11.55
CA SER A 61 -4.03 4.57 -11.22
C SER A 61 -4.50 3.12 -11.20
N TYR A 62 -5.65 2.88 -10.56
CA TYR A 62 -6.29 1.57 -10.49
C TYR A 62 -7.81 1.69 -10.59
N VAL A 63 -8.48 0.60 -10.99
CA VAL A 63 -9.94 0.45 -10.99
C VAL A 63 -10.33 -0.56 -9.90
N ALA A 64 -11.21 -0.16 -9.00
CA ALA A 64 -11.77 -1.01 -7.95
C ALA A 64 -12.90 -1.89 -8.50
N PRO A 65 -13.35 -2.93 -7.75
CA PRO A 65 -14.42 -3.83 -8.21
C PRO A 65 -15.77 -3.12 -8.42
N ASP A 66 -15.98 -1.97 -7.78
CA ASP A 66 -17.17 -1.13 -7.97
C ASP A 66 -17.09 -0.20 -9.20
N GLY A 67 -16.00 -0.29 -9.97
CA GLY A 67 -15.72 0.52 -11.16
C GLY A 67 -15.16 1.91 -10.86
N THR A 68 -14.96 2.28 -9.60
CA THR A 68 -14.35 3.57 -9.25
C THR A 68 -12.85 3.55 -9.50
N THR A 69 -12.31 4.70 -9.94
CA THR A 69 -10.87 4.87 -10.13
C THR A 69 -10.23 5.48 -8.90
N GLY A 70 -9.08 4.92 -8.50
CA GLY A 70 -8.19 5.52 -7.52
C GLY A 70 -6.78 5.67 -8.07
N SER A 71 -5.90 6.22 -7.25
CA SER A 71 -4.49 6.40 -7.56
C SER A 71 -3.60 5.84 -6.47
N TYR A 72 -2.34 5.61 -6.79
CA TYR A 72 -1.34 5.08 -5.87
C TYR A 72 0.00 5.80 -5.99
N LEU A 73 0.81 5.66 -4.95
CA LEU A 73 2.20 6.05 -4.91
C LEU A 73 3.05 4.82 -4.58
N ARG A 74 3.94 4.43 -5.49
CA ARG A 74 4.97 3.40 -5.26
C ARG A 74 6.34 4.04 -5.11
N LEU A 75 6.93 3.89 -3.93
CA LEU A 75 8.30 4.30 -3.60
C LEU A 75 9.12 3.06 -3.26
N ALA A 76 10.03 2.69 -4.15
CA ALA A 76 10.77 1.43 -4.10
C ALA A 76 9.82 0.22 -3.94
N ASP A 77 9.88 -0.46 -2.80
CA ASP A 77 9.05 -1.60 -2.43
C ASP A 77 7.78 -1.21 -1.67
N ARG A 78 7.55 0.06 -1.36
CA ARG A 78 6.36 0.50 -0.63
C ARG A 78 5.31 1.08 -1.56
N LEU A 79 4.07 0.62 -1.40
CA LEU A 79 2.91 1.11 -2.12
C LEU A 79 1.92 1.71 -1.12
N THR A 80 1.41 2.91 -1.42
CA THR A 80 0.26 3.49 -0.73
C THR A 80 -0.82 3.82 -1.75
N LEU A 81 -2.04 3.35 -1.52
CA LEU A 81 -3.20 3.80 -2.31
C LEU A 81 -3.61 5.18 -1.80
N THR A 82 -3.55 6.19 -2.65
CA THR A 82 -3.63 7.61 -2.26
C THR A 82 -5.01 8.23 -2.50
N SER A 83 -5.85 7.62 -3.34
CA SER A 83 -7.24 8.05 -3.57
C SER A 83 -8.15 6.85 -3.93
N GLY A 84 -9.44 7.10 -4.13
CA GLY A 84 -10.44 6.07 -4.41
C GLY A 84 -10.90 5.31 -3.17
N VAL A 85 -11.71 4.26 -3.37
CA VAL A 85 -12.32 3.49 -2.28
C VAL A 85 -11.31 2.72 -1.41
N PHE A 86 -10.07 2.58 -1.86
CA PHE A 86 -8.99 1.91 -1.12
C PHE A 86 -7.94 2.88 -0.55
N ALA A 87 -8.22 4.18 -0.55
CA ALA A 87 -7.31 5.20 -0.02
C ALA A 87 -6.84 4.89 1.40
N GLY A 88 -5.53 5.03 1.64
CA GLY A 88 -4.87 4.80 2.92
C GLY A 88 -4.38 3.38 3.15
N ARG A 89 -4.76 2.41 2.31
CA ARG A 89 -4.19 1.06 2.35
C ARG A 89 -2.72 1.10 1.91
N ARG A 90 -1.90 0.27 2.55
CA ARG A 90 -0.45 0.26 2.36
C ARG A 90 0.05 -1.16 2.19
N PHE A 91 1.04 -1.31 1.33
CA PHE A 91 1.59 -2.60 0.97
C PHE A 91 3.11 -2.53 0.86
N VAL A 92 3.74 -3.68 1.05
CA VAL A 92 5.14 -3.92 0.69
C VAL A 92 5.18 -4.91 -0.47
N MET A 93 5.98 -4.60 -1.47
CA MET A 93 6.26 -5.47 -2.62
C MET A 93 7.12 -6.65 -2.17
N ASP A 94 6.72 -7.85 -2.56
CA ASP A 94 7.51 -9.07 -2.49
C ASP A 94 7.82 -9.50 -3.93
N GLY A 95 8.97 -9.03 -4.45
CA GLY A 95 9.25 -9.04 -5.89
C GLY A 95 8.44 -7.98 -6.65
N GLU A 96 8.03 -8.30 -7.88
CA GLU A 96 7.23 -7.39 -8.72
C GLU A 96 5.75 -7.80 -8.84
N GLU A 97 5.40 -9.02 -8.41
CA GLU A 97 4.10 -9.64 -8.67
C GLU A 97 3.27 -9.87 -7.39
N ILE A 98 3.82 -9.58 -6.21
CA ILE A 98 3.12 -9.81 -4.93
C ILE A 98 3.16 -8.53 -4.09
N LEU A 99 1.99 -8.10 -3.64
CA LEU A 99 1.78 -7.05 -2.65
C LEU A 99 1.36 -7.68 -1.33
N ARG A 100 1.99 -7.29 -0.21
CA ARG A 100 1.59 -7.73 1.14
C ARG A 100 1.08 -6.54 1.92
N GLU A 101 -0.17 -6.58 2.38
CA GLU A 101 -0.78 -5.45 3.07
C GLU A 101 -0.23 -5.32 4.49
N VAL A 102 0.09 -4.09 4.89
CA VAL A 102 0.63 -3.75 6.19
C VAL A 102 -0.22 -2.69 6.92
N ALA A 103 -0.42 -2.90 8.22
CA ALA A 103 -1.06 -1.93 9.12
C ALA A 103 -0.12 -0.76 9.42
N ARG A 104 -0.64 0.36 9.96
CA ARG A 104 0.07 1.67 10.07
C ARG A 104 1.46 1.61 10.72
N ASP A 105 1.69 0.63 11.57
CA ASP A 105 2.93 0.31 12.26
C ASP A 105 3.85 -0.65 11.48
N ASP A 106 3.57 -0.86 10.19
CA ASP A 106 4.22 -1.78 9.27
C ASP A 106 4.09 -3.27 9.61
N THR A 107 3.16 -3.63 10.50
CA THR A 107 2.87 -5.05 10.78
C THR A 107 2.06 -5.69 9.65
N PRO A 108 2.36 -6.94 9.24
CA PRO A 108 1.56 -7.65 8.24
C PRO A 108 0.11 -7.85 8.71
N THR A 109 -0.85 -7.57 7.83
CA THR A 109 -2.28 -7.80 8.11
C THR A 109 -2.73 -9.23 7.80
N GLY A 110 -1.93 -9.97 7.04
CA GLY A 110 -2.26 -11.30 6.53
C GLY A 110 -2.88 -11.31 5.13
N LEU A 111 -3.27 -10.16 4.57
CA LEU A 111 -3.72 -10.07 3.18
C LEU A 111 -2.52 -9.94 2.22
N ARG A 112 -2.57 -10.63 1.07
CA ARG A 112 -1.71 -10.33 -0.08
C ARG A 112 -2.55 -10.10 -1.34
N CYS A 113 -1.99 -9.38 -2.30
CA CYS A 113 -2.53 -9.30 -3.65
C CYS A 113 -1.48 -9.79 -4.63
N VAL A 114 -1.87 -10.71 -5.49
CA VAL A 114 -0.99 -11.32 -6.49
C VAL A 114 -1.40 -10.78 -7.84
N HIS A 115 -0.42 -10.26 -8.58
CA HIS A 115 -0.64 -9.83 -9.95
C HIS A 115 -0.88 -11.06 -10.81
N ALA A 116 -2.06 -11.12 -11.42
CA ALA A 116 -2.35 -12.07 -12.46
C ALA A 116 -1.71 -11.55 -13.76
N GLY A 117 -0.41 -11.80 -13.92
CA GLY A 117 0.17 -11.86 -15.27
C GLY A 117 -0.66 -12.85 -16.10
N PRO A 118 -0.83 -12.65 -17.42
CA PRO A 118 -1.86 -13.34 -18.20
C PRO A 118 -1.79 -14.85 -17.98
N ILE A 119 -2.80 -15.40 -17.28
CA ILE A 119 -3.01 -16.83 -17.21
C ILE A 119 -3.59 -17.22 -18.57
N SER A 120 -2.71 -17.45 -19.55
CA SER A 120 -3.09 -18.12 -20.79
C SER A 120 -3.36 -19.59 -20.45
N ILE A 121 -4.54 -19.86 -19.90
CA ILE A 121 -5.14 -21.19 -20.00
C ILE A 121 -5.58 -21.34 -21.45
N ALA A 122 -4.63 -21.72 -22.31
CA ALA A 122 -4.95 -22.34 -23.58
C ALA A 122 -5.85 -23.53 -23.26
N ASN A 123 -7.15 -23.37 -23.48
CA ASN A 123 -8.15 -24.41 -23.30
C ASN A 123 -7.78 -25.55 -24.27
N PRO A 124 -7.37 -26.75 -23.80
CA PRO A 124 -7.25 -27.88 -24.69
C PRO A 124 -8.69 -28.34 -24.97
N GLY A 125 -9.23 -27.89 -26.09
CA GLY A 125 -10.47 -28.43 -26.66
C GLY A 125 -10.34 -29.92 -26.99
#